data_AF-A0A443RUL4-F1
#
_entry.id   AF-A0A443RUL4-F1
#
_cell.length_a   1.000
_cell.length_b   1.000
_cell.length_c   1.000
_cell.angle_alpha   90.00
_cell.angle_beta   90.00
_cell.angle_gamma   90.00
#
_symmetry.space_group_name_H-M   'P 1'
#
loop_
_entity.id
_entity.type
_entity.pdbx_description
1 polymer ?
#
loop_
_entity_poly.entity_id
_entity_poly.type
_entity_poly.pdbx_seq_one_letter_code
_entity_poly.pdbx_strand_id
1 'polypeptide(L)'
;MAANELGIQLENVIRLLRPVIEKRVLLRSAHIHKKHREHYERRTYKVTMEFKHLTGSTADTFLEYVERNLPEGVAMQVDRHIIERLPSHLVPPASEETTTSIKT
;
A
#
# COMPACT_ATOMS: atom_id res chain seq x y z
N MET A 1 19.18 -6.70 6.04
CA MET A 1 17.97 -6.75 5.19
C MET A 1 18.36 -6.30 3.80
N ALA A 2 17.83 -6.87 2.72
CA ALA A 2 18.23 -6.52 1.35
C ALA A 2 18.15 -5.01 1.03
N ALA A 3 17.16 -4.31 1.61
CA ALA A 3 17.04 -2.86 1.49
C ALA A 3 18.27 -2.09 2.02
N ASN A 4 18.85 -2.52 3.15
CA ASN A 4 20.02 -1.84 3.73
C ASN A 4 21.26 -2.00 2.85
N GLU A 5 21.44 -3.17 2.24
CA GLU A 5 22.58 -3.44 1.34
C GLU A 5 22.48 -2.63 0.04
N LEU A 6 21.26 -2.39 -0.43
CA LEU A 6 20.97 -1.53 -1.59
C LEU A 6 20.95 -0.03 -1.23
N GLY A 7 21.18 0.33 0.03
CA GLY A 7 21.13 1.73 0.49
C GLY A 7 19.74 2.35 0.46
N ILE A 8 18.68 1.54 0.44
CA ILE A 8 17.29 2.01 0.43
C ILE A 8 16.88 2.43 1.84
N GLN A 9 16.32 3.64 1.96
CA GLN A 9 15.80 4.17 3.22
C GLN A 9 14.42 3.58 3.53
N LEU A 10 14.36 2.77 4.59
CA LEU A 10 13.13 2.30 5.20
C LEU A 10 12.72 3.28 6.30
N GLU A 11 11.55 3.88 6.15
CA GLU A 11 11.08 4.92 7.07
C GLU A 11 10.22 4.32 8.17
N ASN A 12 9.15 3.62 7.77
CA ASN A 12 8.18 3.08 8.71
C ASN A 12 7.92 1.60 8.44
N VAL A 13 7.71 0.87 9.54
CA VAL A 13 7.18 -0.50 9.50
C VAL A 13 5.95 -0.54 10.37
N ILE A 14 4.80 -0.59 9.71
CA ILE A 14 3.50 -0.59 10.37
C ILE A 14 3.02 -2.04 10.42
N ARG A 15 2.85 -2.55 11.64
CA ARG A 15 2.26 -3.88 11.87
C ARG A 15 0.87 -3.69 12.44
N LEU A 16 -0.12 -4.38 11.86
CA LEU A 16 -1.45 -4.44 12.44
C LEU A 16 -1.38 -5.21 13.76
N LEU A 17 -1.67 -4.52 14.88
CA LEU A 17 -1.64 -5.10 16.24
C LEU A 17 -2.60 -6.27 16.40
N ARG A 18 -3.73 -6.25 15.66
CA ARG A 18 -4.68 -7.35 15.61
C ARG A 18 -4.91 -7.78 14.16
N PRO A 19 -5.01 -9.10 13.90
CA PRO A 19 -5.34 -9.58 12.58
C PRO A 19 -6.76 -9.18 12.20
N VAL A 20 -7.00 -9.09 10.89
CA VAL A 20 -8.36 -9.02 10.37
C VAL A 20 -8.95 -10.42 10.47
N ILE A 21 -10.04 -10.55 11.23
CA ILE A 21 -10.67 -11.82 11.53
C ILE A 21 -11.95 -11.95 10.72
N GLU A 22 -12.00 -12.92 9.81
CA GLU A 22 -13.20 -13.29 9.07
C GLU A 22 -13.78 -14.58 9.69
N LYS A 23 -15.02 -14.51 10.18
CA LYS A 23 -15.71 -15.65 10.78
C LYS A 23 -16.86 -16.11 9.89
N ARG A 24 -16.95 -17.41 9.65
CA ARG A 24 -18.07 -18.02 8.92
C ARG A 24 -18.65 -19.15 9.75
N VAL A 25 -19.96 -19.25 9.77
CA VAL A 25 -20.67 -20.26 10.56
C VAL A 25 -21.55 -21.10 9.64
N LEU A 26 -21.13 -22.34 9.44
CA LEU A 26 -21.79 -23.28 8.53
C LEU A 26 -22.65 -24.28 9.32
N LEU A 27 -23.63 -24.86 8.64
CA LEU A 27 -24.36 -26.00 9.19
C LEU A 27 -23.44 -27.22 9.16
N ARG A 28 -23.42 -27.97 10.26
CA ARG A 28 -22.65 -29.21 10.35
C ARG A 28 -23.24 -30.34 9.50
N SER A 29 -24.56 -30.33 9.34
CA SER A 29 -25.30 -31.35 8.59
C SER A 29 -25.75 -30.81 7.23
N ALA A 30 -25.87 -31.70 6.26
CA ALA A 30 -26.39 -31.39 4.93
C ALA A 30 -27.87 -30.95 4.94
N HIS A 31 -28.70 -31.42 5.88
CA HIS A 31 -30.14 -31.13 5.87
C HIS A 31 -30.75 -30.95 7.28
N ILE A 32 -31.65 -29.97 7.43
CA ILE A 32 -32.58 -29.67 8.56
C ILE A 32 -31.96 -29.39 9.96
N HIS A 33 -30.73 -29.80 10.26
CA HIS A 33 -30.15 -29.67 11.61
C HIS A 33 -29.57 -28.27 11.92
N LYS A 34 -30.45 -27.25 12.04
CA LYS A 34 -30.06 -25.84 12.25
C LYS A 34 -29.31 -25.55 13.56
N LYS A 35 -29.53 -26.34 14.61
CA LYS A 35 -28.91 -26.15 15.93
C LYS A 35 -27.42 -26.49 15.96
N HIS A 36 -26.96 -27.40 15.11
CA HIS A 36 -25.56 -27.83 15.08
C HIS A 36 -24.81 -27.05 14.01
N ARG A 37 -23.91 -26.17 14.45
CA ARG A 37 -23.14 -25.29 13.58
C ARG A 37 -21.65 -25.41 13.86
N GLU A 38 -20.85 -25.25 12.82
CA GLU A 38 -19.40 -25.23 12.88
C GLU A 38 -18.90 -23.81 12.61
N HIS A 39 -17.96 -23.35 13.43
CA HIS A 39 -17.40 -22.02 13.36
C HIS A 39 -16.01 -22.09 12.73
N TYR A 40 -15.86 -21.43 11.60
CA TYR A 40 -14.59 -21.28 10.90
C TYR A 40 -14.09 -19.85 11.02
N GLU A 41 -12.77 -19.71 11.10
CA GLU A 41 -12.11 -18.41 11.22
C GLU A 41 -10.90 -18.35 10.30
N ARG A 42 -10.78 -17.25 9.56
CA ARG A 42 -9.57 -16.87 8.84
C ARG A 42 -8.99 -15.63 9.50
N ARG A 43 -7.70 -15.69 9.88
CA ARG A 43 -6.95 -14.58 10.46
C ARG A 43 -5.94 -14.07 9.45
N THR A 44 -6.06 -12.80 9.08
CA THR A 44 -5.15 -12.15 8.14
C THR A 44 -4.27 -11.15 8.89
N TYR A 45 -2.97 -11.42 8.96
CA TYR A 45 -1.98 -10.51 9.50
C TYR A 45 -1.40 -9.67 8.37
N LYS A 46 -1.24 -8.36 8.59
CA LYS A 46 -0.66 -7.45 7.59
C LYS A 46 0.50 -6.67 8.19
N VAL A 47 1.56 -6.57 7.38
CA VAL A 47 2.73 -5.74 7.64
C VAL A 47 2.88 -4.82 6.44
N THR A 48 2.98 -3.52 6.70
CA THR A 48 3.25 -2.50 5.69
C THR A 48 4.65 -1.95 5.94
N MET A 49 5.46 -1.86 4.91
CA MET A 49 6.79 -1.26 4.95
C MET A 49 6.79 -0.07 3.99
N GLU A 50 7.18 1.10 4.48
CA GLU A 50 7.25 2.32 3.69
C GLU A 50 8.71 2.63 3.35
N PHE A 51 8.97 2.75 2.06
CA PHE A 51 10.28 3.10 1.50
C PHE A 51 10.19 4.47 0.84
N LYS A 52 11.15 5.35 1.13
CA LYS A 52 11.22 6.70 0.55
C LYS A 52 12.40 6.84 -0.42
N HIS A 53 12.27 7.83 -1.31
CA HIS A 53 13.32 8.25 -2.24
C HIS A 53 13.84 7.12 -3.15
N LEU A 54 12.92 6.38 -3.77
CA LEU A 54 13.24 5.34 -4.73
C LEU A 54 13.17 5.87 -6.17
N THR A 55 14.10 5.43 -7.01
CA THR A 55 14.00 5.54 -8.46
C THR A 55 13.32 4.30 -9.03
N GLY A 56 12.80 4.39 -10.26
CA GLY A 56 12.10 3.27 -10.90
C GLY A 56 12.97 2.02 -11.00
N SER A 57 14.20 2.14 -11.51
CA SER A 57 15.12 1.01 -11.67
C SER A 57 15.50 0.33 -10.35
N THR A 58 15.71 1.11 -9.29
CA THR A 58 16.03 0.58 -7.96
C THR A 58 14.83 -0.14 -7.35
N ALA A 59 13.62 0.41 -7.51
CA ALA A 59 12.39 -0.23 -7.07
C ALA A 59 12.17 -1.57 -7.79
N ASP A 60 12.36 -1.62 -9.10
CA ASP A 60 12.20 -2.84 -9.90
C ASP A 60 13.20 -3.93 -9.48
N THR A 61 14.47 -3.57 -9.29
CA THR A 61 15.51 -4.50 -8.84
C THR A 61 15.22 -5.04 -7.44
N PHE A 62 14.75 -4.17 -6.55
CA PHE A 62 14.39 -4.58 -5.19
C PHE A 62 13.16 -5.49 -5.18
N LEU A 63 12.12 -5.16 -5.94
CA LEU A 63 10.91 -5.97 -6.05
C LEU A 63 11.19 -7.34 -6.66
N GLU A 64 12.06 -7.41 -7.68
CA GLU A 64 12.48 -8.69 -8.26
C GLU A 64 13.05 -9.62 -7.18
N TYR A 65 13.92 -9.11 -6.31
CA TYR A 65 14.45 -9.92 -5.22
C TYR A 65 13.37 -10.31 -4.21
N VAL A 66 12.50 -9.39 -3.80
CA VAL A 66 11.47 -9.66 -2.78
C VAL A 66 10.43 -10.66 -3.28
N GLU A 67 9.95 -10.49 -4.51
CA GLU A 67 8.93 -11.36 -5.12
C GLU A 67 9.42 -12.79 -5.30
N ARG A 68 10.68 -12.98 -5.72
CA ARG A 68 11.29 -14.30 -5.85
C ARG A 68 11.46 -15.03 -4.51
N ASN A 69 11.52 -14.30 -3.41
CA ASN A 69 11.71 -14.85 -2.07
C ASN A 69 10.44 -14.83 -1.22
N LEU A 70 9.27 -14.59 -1.83
CA LEU A 70 8.01 -14.54 -1.09
C LEU A 70 7.56 -15.95 -0.67
N PRO A 71 7.32 -16.22 0.62
CA PRO A 71 6.93 -17.55 1.09
C PRO A 71 5.48 -17.89 0.74
N GLU A 72 5.18 -19.19 0.73
CA GLU A 72 3.83 -19.70 0.48
C GLU A 72 2.84 -19.22 1.54
N GLY A 73 1.61 -18.89 1.10
CA GLY A 73 0.57 -18.39 2.00
C GLY A 73 0.72 -16.92 2.40
N VAL A 74 1.69 -16.20 1.84
CA VAL A 74 1.82 -14.74 1.98
C VAL A 74 1.51 -14.08 0.64
N ALA A 75 0.66 -13.05 0.68
CA ALA A 75 0.40 -12.18 -0.47
C ALA A 75 1.10 -10.84 -0.26
N MET A 76 1.66 -10.30 -1.34
CA MET A 76 2.25 -8.97 -1.36
C MET A 76 1.41 -8.04 -2.23
N GLN A 77 1.17 -6.83 -1.72
CA GLN A 77 0.59 -5.72 -2.47
C GLN A 77 1.62 -4.59 -2.51
N VAL A 78 1.88 -4.05 -3.69
CA VAL A 78 2.85 -2.97 -3.90
C VAL A 78 2.10 -1.74 -4.38
N ASP A 79 2.08 -0.71 -3.56
CA ASP A 79 1.51 0.60 -3.90
C ASP A 79 2.67 1.54 -4.30
N ARG A 80 2.65 2.03 -5.55
CA ARG A 80 3.70 2.92 -6.08
C ARG A 80 3.20 4.36 -6.10
N HIS A 81 3.94 5.25 -5.44
CA HIS A 81 3.69 6.70 -5.46
C HIS A 81 4.72 7.37 -6.36
N ILE A 82 4.31 7.80 -7.55
CA ILE A 82 5.17 8.44 -8.54
C ILE A 82 5.13 9.95 -8.34
N ILE A 83 6.31 10.58 -8.34
CA ILE A 83 6.44 12.03 -8.32
C ILE A 83 6.48 12.50 -9.77
N GLU A 84 5.43 13.20 -10.20
CA GLU A 84 5.33 13.77 -11.54
C GLU A 84 5.33 15.29 -11.49
N ARG A 85 5.80 15.92 -12.58
CA ARG A 85 5.67 17.37 -12.74
C ARG A 85 4.23 17.70 -13.12
N LEU A 86 3.82 18.94 -12.84
CA LEU A 86 2.55 19.45 -13.36
C LEU A 86 2.51 19.29 -14.90
N PRO A 87 1.40 18.80 -15.45
CA PRO A 87 1.30 18.57 -16.87
C PRO A 87 1.27 19.90 -17.62
N SER A 88 1.83 19.90 -18.84
CA SER A 88 2.10 21.12 -19.63
C SER A 88 0.88 21.97 -19.96
N HIS A 89 -0.31 21.38 -19.95
CA HIS A 89 -1.57 22.05 -20.28
C HIS A 89 -2.23 22.75 -19.09
N LEU A 90 -1.72 22.55 -17.87
CA LEU A 90 -2.18 23.24 -16.67
C LEU A 90 -1.27 24.44 -16.42
N VAL A 91 -1.57 25.55 -17.10
CA VAL A 91 -0.94 26.84 -16.82
C VAL A 91 -1.72 27.49 -15.67
N PRO A 92 -1.06 27.91 -14.58
CA PRO A 92 -1.75 28.66 -13.53
C PRO A 92 -2.37 29.92 -14.15
N PRO A 93 -3.63 30.26 -13.83
CA PRO A 93 -4.24 31.47 -14.37
C PRO A 93 -3.37 32.66 -13.96
N ALA A 94 -3.02 33.50 -14.94
CA ALA A 94 -2.24 34.71 -14.69
C ALA A 94 -2.93 35.51 -13.60
N SER A 95 -2.25 35.72 -12.46
CA SER A 95 -2.72 36.62 -11.43
C SER A 95 -2.85 38.01 -12.03
N GLU A 96 -4.06 38.56 -12.03
CA GLU A 96 -4.33 39.94 -12.46
C GLU A 96 -3.56 40.92 -11.58
N GLU A 97 -2.37 41.33 -12.04
CA GLU A 97 -1.61 42.42 -11.44
C GLU A 97 -2.35 43.74 -11.68
N THR A 98 -3.13 44.17 -10.68
CA THR A 98 -3.75 45.49 -10.62
C THR A 98 -2.64 46.54 -10.49
N THR A 99 -2.12 46.98 -11.64
CA THR A 99 -1.24 48.15 -11.71
C THR A 99 -2.10 49.40 -11.56
N THR A 100 -2.52 49.70 -10.33
CA THR A 100 -3.12 51.01 -10.01
C THR A 100 -2.02 52.05 -10.10
N SER A 101 -1.90 52.63 -11.28
CA SER A 101 -1.03 53.75 -11.58
C SER A 101 -1.45 54.93 -10.71
N ILE A 102 -0.64 55.27 -9.72
CA ILE A 102 -0.70 56.56 -9.03
C ILE A 102 -0.41 57.64 -10.09
N LYS A 103 -1.44 58.40 -10.49
CA LYS A 103 -1.27 59.68 -11.19
C LYS A 103 -1.73 60.80 -10.26
N THR A 104 -0.85 61.80 -10.21
CA THR A 104 -0.84 63.08 -9.51
C THR A 104 -2.17 63.82 -9.52
#